data_AF-A0A520CJQ0-F1
#
_entry.id   AF-A0A520CJQ0-F1
#
_cell.length_a   1.000
_cell.length_b   1.000
_cell.length_c   1.000
_cell.angle_alpha   90.00
_cell.angle_beta   90.00
_cell.angle_gamma   90.00
#
_symmetry.space_group_name_H-M   'P 1'
#
loop_
_entity.id
_entity.type
_entity.pdbx_description
1 polymer ?
#
loop_
_entity_poly.entity_id
_entity_poly.type
_entity_poly.pdbx_seq_one_letter_code
_entity_poly.pdbx_strand_id
1 'polypeptide(L)'
;MDSTNFIGENLLPGQIGQLFIVLAFVGSLLSTVAYFFAVKNKNELDLSWTKIGRVGFFINLASIIGIGVTLFYLILNHNNEYYYVWSHSSKTLPVYY
;
A
#
# COMPACT_ATOMS: atom_id res chain seq x y z
N MET A 1 -23.11 3.38 11.34
CA MET A 1 -21.76 2.96 11.80
C MET A 1 -21.01 4.24 12.06
N ASP A 2 -20.95 4.67 13.32
CA ASP A 2 -20.24 5.89 13.71
C ASP A 2 -18.74 5.63 13.63
N SER A 3 -18.07 6.30 12.69
CA SER A 3 -16.62 6.29 12.54
C SER A 3 -16.00 7.14 13.64
N THR A 4 -15.61 6.49 14.75
CA THR A 4 -14.83 7.08 15.83
C THR A 4 -13.49 7.57 15.27
N ASN A 5 -13.40 8.86 14.96
CA ASN A 5 -12.15 9.52 14.60
C ASN A 5 -11.38 9.81 15.89
N PHE A 6 -10.24 9.16 16.09
CA PHE A 6 -9.36 9.47 17.20
C PHE A 6 -8.51 10.71 16.86
N ILE A 7 -8.47 11.68 17.77
CA ILE A 7 -7.71 12.93 17.57
C ILE A 7 -6.21 12.59 17.48
N GLY A 8 -5.63 12.77 16.29
CA GLY A 8 -4.23 12.40 15.99
C GLY A 8 -4.08 11.26 14.97
N GLU A 9 -5.17 10.62 14.56
CA GLU A 9 -5.16 9.55 13.57
C GLU A 9 -5.12 10.13 12.15
N ASN A 10 -3.95 10.15 11.52
CA ASN A 10 -3.85 10.42 10.09
C ASN A 10 -4.37 9.19 9.33
N LEU A 11 -5.64 9.21 8.93
CA LEU A 11 -6.30 8.17 8.11
C LEU A 11 -5.84 8.20 6.63
N LEU A 12 -5.22 9.30 6.21
CA LEU A 12 -4.74 9.52 4.85
C LEU A 12 -3.81 8.41 4.30
N PRO A 13 -2.81 7.91 5.06
CA PRO A 13 -1.94 6.83 4.58
C PRO A 13 -2.72 5.53 4.39
N GLY A 14 -3.68 5.22 5.27
CA GLY A 14 -4.54 4.04 5.12
C GLY A 14 -5.41 4.10 3.87
N GLN A 15 -6.01 5.26 3.58
CA GLN A 15 -6.81 5.47 2.37
C GLN A 15 -5.98 5.37 1.09
N ILE A 16 -4.75 5.89 1.09
CA ILE A 16 -3.81 5.77 -0.02
C ILE A 16 -3.45 4.29 -0.25
N GLY A 17 -3.18 3.53 0.81
CA GLY A 17 -2.92 2.10 0.72
C GLY A 17 -4.10 1.33 0.12
N GLN A 18 -5.32 1.62 0.57
CA GLN A 18 -6.54 1.01 0.03
C GLN A 18 -6.74 1.32 -1.46
N LEU A 19 -6.47 2.55 -1.89
CA LEU A 19 -6.51 2.93 -3.30
C LEU A 19 -5.51 2.12 -4.12
N PHE A 20 -4.28 1.95 -3.63
CA PHE A 20 -3.29 1.12 -4.33
C PHE A 20 -3.71 -0.35 -4.42
N ILE A 21 -4.37 -0.91 -3.41
CA ILE A 21 -4.92 -2.29 -3.47
C ILE A 21 -5.95 -2.41 -4.60
N VAL A 22 -6.87 -1.45 -4.71
CA VAL A 22 -7.89 -1.45 -5.77
C VAL A 22 -7.24 -1.28 -7.14
N LEU A 23 -6.28 -0.37 -7.29
CA LEU A 23 -5.53 -0.20 -8.53
C LEU A 23 -4.76 -1.46 -8.93
N ALA A 24 -4.14 -2.15 -7.98
CA ALA A 24 -3.47 -3.42 -8.23
C ALA A 24 -4.46 -4.46 -8.77
N PHE A 25 -5.63 -4.59 -8.13
CA PHE A 25 -6.65 -5.54 -8.55
C PHE A 25 -7.20 -5.24 -9.95
N VAL A 26 -7.57 -3.98 -10.22
CA VAL A 26 -8.09 -3.59 -11.55
C VAL A 26 -7.00 -3.71 -12.61
N GLY A 27 -5.75 -3.33 -12.30
CA GLY A 27 -4.62 -3.43 -13.20
C GLY A 27 -4.28 -4.86 -13.60
N SER A 28 -4.32 -5.81 -12.65
CA SER A 28 -4.07 -7.22 -12.95
C SER A 28 -5.18 -7.84 -13.81
N LEU A 29 -6.42 -7.47 -13.55
CA LEU A 29 -7.58 -7.95 -14.30
C LEU A 29 -7.57 -7.40 -15.74
N LEU A 30 -7.31 -6.11 -15.91
CA LEU A 30 -7.13 -5.48 -17.22
C LEU A 30 -5.97 -6.11 -17.99
N SER A 31 -4.82 -6.32 -17.34
CA SER A 31 -3.66 -6.98 -17.93
C SER A 31 -4.01 -8.39 -18.43
N THR A 32 -4.69 -9.18 -17.58
CA THR A 32 -5.10 -10.55 -17.90
C THR A 32 -6.03 -10.60 -19.12
N VAL A 33 -7.06 -9.73 -19.15
CA VAL A 33 -8.00 -9.66 -20.25
C VAL A 33 -7.29 -9.21 -21.54
N ALA A 34 -6.45 -8.18 -21.47
CA ALA A 34 -5.73 -7.67 -22.64
C ALA A 34 -4.78 -8.71 -23.24
N TYR A 35 -4.03 -9.46 -22.41
CA TYR A 35 -3.18 -10.54 -22.89
C TYR A 35 -3.98 -11.72 -23.43
N PHE A 36 -5.14 -12.05 -22.86
CA PHE A 36 -6.02 -13.08 -23.40
C PHE A 36 -6.49 -12.74 -24.82
N PHE A 37 -6.91 -11.49 -25.04
CA PHE A 37 -7.28 -11.02 -26.38
C PHE A 37 -6.08 -10.94 -27.32
N ALA A 38 -4.89 -10.55 -26.82
CA ALA A 38 -3.67 -10.52 -27.63
C ALA A 38 -3.30 -11.90 -28.19
N VAL A 39 -3.46 -12.97 -27.40
CA VAL A 39 -3.20 -14.35 -27.84
C VAL A 39 -4.28 -14.87 -28.80
N LYS A 40 -5.55 -14.44 -28.63
CA LYS A 40 -6.65 -14.79 -29.53
C LYS A 40 -6.62 -14.04 -30.86
N ASN A 41 -5.92 -12.91 -30.91
CA ASN A 41 -5.83 -12.10 -32.12
C ASN A 41 -4.98 -12.84 -33.15
N LYS A 42 -5.56 -13.11 -34.33
CA LYS A 42 -4.85 -13.81 -35.43
C LYS A 42 -3.89 -12.91 -36.20
N ASN A 43 -3.98 -11.60 -35.96
CA ASN A 43 -3.21 -10.60 -36.67
C ASN A 43 -1.97 -10.25 -35.83
N GLU A 44 -0.85 -10.93 -36.09
CA GLU A 44 0.40 -10.81 -35.31
C GLU A 44 0.99 -9.39 -35.34
N LEU A 45 0.63 -8.58 -36.35
CA LEU A 45 1.05 -7.19 -36.49
C LEU A 45 0.30 -6.23 -35.54
N ASP A 46 -0.83 -6.64 -34.96
CA ASP A 46 -1.63 -5.81 -34.08
C ASP A 46 -1.17 -5.93 -32.62
N LEU A 47 -0.21 -5.07 -32.27
CA LEU A 47 0.38 -4.99 -30.93
C LEU A 47 -0.45 -4.16 -29.93
N SER A 48 -1.66 -3.73 -30.29
CA SER A 48 -2.47 -2.83 -29.46
C SER A 48 -2.86 -3.49 -28.14
N TRP A 49 -3.31 -4.75 -28.19
CA TRP A 49 -3.71 -5.52 -27.00
C TRP A 49 -2.53 -5.84 -26.08
N THR A 50 -1.36 -6.13 -26.64
CA THR A 50 -0.12 -6.34 -25.88
C THR A 50 0.35 -5.06 -25.21
N LYS A 51 0.21 -3.89 -25.84
CA LYS A 51 0.50 -2.59 -25.21
C LYS A 51 -0.40 -2.33 -24.00
N ILE A 52 -1.71 -2.54 -24.15
CA ILE A 52 -2.68 -2.39 -23.05
C ILE A 52 -2.34 -3.35 -21.90
N GLY A 53 -2.03 -4.62 -22.21
CA GLY A 53 -1.61 -5.61 -21.23
C GLY A 53 -0.35 -5.19 -20.46
N ARG A 54 0.67 -4.68 -21.17
CA ARG A 54 1.90 -4.16 -20.54
C ARG A 54 1.61 -2.98 -19.61
N VAL A 55 0.79 -2.02 -20.03
CA VAL A 55 0.43 -0.86 -19.20
C VAL A 55 -0.30 -1.31 -17.94
N GLY A 56 -1.28 -2.23 -18.07
CA GLY A 56 -1.98 -2.80 -16.91
C GLY A 56 -1.04 -3.52 -15.93
N PHE A 57 -0.07 -4.27 -16.47
CA PHE A 57 0.96 -4.93 -15.66
C PHE A 57 1.88 -3.94 -14.93
N PHE A 58 2.32 -2.88 -15.60
CA PHE A 58 3.14 -1.83 -14.95
C PHE A 58 2.37 -1.08 -13.86
N ILE A 59 1.08 -0.78 -14.08
CA ILE A 59 0.22 -0.17 -13.06
C ILE A 59 0.08 -1.09 -11.86
N ASN A 60 -0.13 -2.40 -12.08
CA ASN A 60 -0.20 -3.38 -11.01
C ASN A 60 1.11 -3.42 -10.20
N LEU A 61 2.25 -3.47 -10.88
CA LEU A 61 3.57 -3.50 -10.23
C LEU A 61 3.85 -2.22 -9.43
N ALA A 62 3.56 -1.05 -10.00
CA ALA A 62 3.67 0.23 -9.29
C ALA A 62 2.75 0.28 -8.06
N SER A 63 1.55 -0.28 -8.17
CA SER A 63 0.59 -0.36 -7.06
C SER A 63 1.10 -1.25 -5.93
N ILE A 64 1.68 -2.42 -6.23
CA ILE A 64 2.27 -3.32 -5.23
C ILE A 64 3.40 -2.61 -4.47
N ILE A 65 4.27 -1.88 -5.18
CA ILE A 65 5.31 -1.06 -4.55
C ILE A 65 4.69 0.02 -3.66
N GLY A 66 3.65 0.72 -4.14
CA GLY A 66 2.92 1.73 -3.38
C GLY A 66 2.30 1.19 -2.08
N ILE A 67 1.72 -0.01 -2.11
CA ILE A 67 1.23 -0.71 -0.92
C ILE A 67 2.39 -0.96 0.06
N GLY A 68 3.51 -1.49 -0.43
CA GLY A 68 4.69 -1.76 0.40
C GLY A 68 5.26 -0.50 1.05
N VAL A 69 5.39 0.59 0.29
CA VAL A 69 5.85 1.89 0.80
C VAL A 69 4.88 2.44 1.85
N THR A 70 3.57 2.37 1.58
CA THR A 70 2.54 2.85 2.51
C THR A 70 2.57 2.06 3.82
N LEU A 71 2.69 0.73 3.73
CA LEU A 71 2.80 -0.14 4.89
C LEU A 71 4.07 0.16 5.70
N PHE A 72 5.21 0.29 5.03
CA PHE A 72 6.47 0.61 5.69
C PHE A 72 6.44 2.00 6.35
N TYR A 73 5.84 2.98 5.68
CA TYR A 73 5.60 4.31 6.23
C TYR A 73 4.74 4.26 7.50
N LEU A 74 3.65 3.49 7.48
CA LEU A 74 2.81 3.28 8.66
C LEU A 74 3.59 2.66 9.82
N ILE A 75 4.38 1.61 9.56
CA ILE A 75 5.19 0.93 10.60
C ILE A 75 6.21 1.89 11.22
N LEU A 76 6.93 2.66 10.42
CA LEU A 76 7.92 3.62 10.93
C LEU A 76 7.30 4.77 11.72
N ASN A 77 6.14 5.26 11.28
CA ASN A 77 5.43 6.33 11.95
C ASN A 77 4.73 5.86 13.24
N HIS A 78 4.46 4.55 13.36
CA HIS A 78 3.84 3.92 14.52
C HIS A 78 4.85 3.60 15.63
N ASN A 79 5.73 4.54 16.00
CA ASN A 79 6.78 4.28 16.98
C ASN A 79 6.98 5.40 18.03
N ASN A 80 5.92 5.79 18.76
CA ASN A 80 6.04 6.75 19.88
C ASN A 80 5.55 6.24 21.25
N GLU A 81 4.84 5.11 21.35
CA GLU A 81 4.36 4.64 22.66
C GLU A 81 5.45 3.97 23.51
N TYR A 82 6.51 3.43 22.89
CA TYR A 82 7.70 2.97 23.62
C TYR A 82 8.50 4.13 24.26
N TYR A 83 8.30 5.37 23.78
CA TYR A 83 8.84 6.57 24.42
C TYR A 83 8.07 6.94 25.70
N TYR A 84 6.78 6.57 25.80
CA TYR A 84 5.97 6.84 27.00
C TYR A 84 6.39 5.94 28.17
N VAL A 85 6.71 4.67 27.89
CA VAL A 85 7.24 3.70 28.87
C VAL A 85 8.63 4.10 29.37
N TRP A 86 9.46 4.75 28.54
CA TRP A 86 10.76 5.29 28.95
C TRP A 86 10.63 6.50 29.90
N SER A 87 9.61 7.35 29.72
CA SER A 87 9.39 8.53 30.59
C SER A 87 8.83 8.20 31.99
N HIS A 88 8.16 7.05 32.13
CA HIS A 88 7.70 6.52 33.43
C HIS A 88 8.63 5.45 34.03
N SER A 89 9.70 5.06 33.33
CA SER A 89 10.88 4.47 33.96
C SER A 89 11.65 5.56 34.71
N SER A 90 10.96 6.19 35.66
CA SER A 90 11.61 7.03 36.65
C SER A 90 12.62 6.16 37.38
N LYS A 91 13.87 6.62 37.35
CA LYS A 91 14.96 6.19 38.23
C LYS A 91 14.63 6.58 39.67
N THR A 92 13.56 6.06 40.27
CA THR A 92 13.35 6.14 41.72
C THR A 92 14.19 5.07 42.40
N LEU A 93 15.50 5.26 42.30
CA LEU A 93 16.48 4.72 43.22
C LEU A 93 16.80 5.86 44.20
N PRO A 94 16.33 5.86 45.46
CA PRO A 94 17.10 6.51 46.49
C PRO A 94 18.31 5.62 46.76
N VAL A 95 19.48 6.02 46.26
CA VAL A 95 20.77 5.43 46.66
C VAL A 95 21.21 6.10 47.95
N TYR A 96 20.51 5.84 49.04
CA TYR A 96 21.04 6.11 50.38
C TYR A 96 20.54 5.03 51.35
N TYR A 97 21.47 4.59 52.20
CA TYR A 97 21.40 3.44 53.12
C TYR A 97 20.49 3.71 54.31
#